data_AF-A0A5K1H0D6-F1
#
_entry.id   AF-A0A5K1H0D6-F1
#
_cell.length_a   1.000
_cell.length_b   1.000
_cell.length_c   1.000
_cell.angle_alpha   90.00
_cell.angle_beta   90.00
_cell.angle_gamma   90.00
#
_symmetry.space_group_name_H-M   'P 1'
#
loop_
_entity.id
_entity.type
_entity.pdbx_description
1 polymer ?
#
loop_
_entity_poly.entity_id
_entity_poly.type
_entity_poly.pdbx_seq_one_letter_code
_entity_poly.pdbx_strand_id
1 'polypeptide(L)' 'VLFLLEDGLTIETVVIPCSRGRTTVCVSSQVGCAMNCQFCYTGRHCLLL' A
#
# COMPACT_ATOMS: atom_id res chain seq x y z
N VAL A 1 4.83 -4.90 -6.13
CA VAL A 1 6.03 -4.07 -6.37
C VAL A 1 6.25 -3.23 -5.13
N LEU A 2 7.48 -3.21 -4.62
CA LEU A 2 7.86 -2.35 -3.49
C LEU A 2 8.58 -1.12 -4.07
N PHE A 3 8.19 0.07 -3.64
CA PHE A 3 8.85 1.32 -3.99
C PHE A 3 9.52 1.91 -2.76
N LEU A 4 10.79 2.28 -2.90
CA LEU A 4 11.52 3.09 -1.93
C LEU A 4 11.31 4.56 -2.30
N LEU A 5 10.89 5.35 -1.32
CA LEU A 5 10.64 6.79 -1.46
C LEU A 5 11.89 7.60 -1.09
N GLU A 6 11.86 8.90 -1.39
CA GLU A 6 12.99 9.82 -1.14
C GLU A 6 13.37 9.94 0.34
N ASP A 7 12.40 9.73 1.24
CA ASP A 7 12.59 9.73 2.70
C ASP A 7 13.09 8.39 3.26
N GLY A 8 13.37 7.41 2.39
CA GLY A 8 13.84 6.09 2.77
C GLY A 8 12.75 5.15 3.26
N LEU A 9 11.48 5.56 3.24
CA LEU A 9 10.35 4.70 3.58
C LEU A 9 9.85 3.94 2.33
N THR A 10 9.05 2.90 2.56
CA THR A 10 8.58 2.03 1.48
C THR A 10 7.06 1.99 1.38
N ILE A 11 6.55 1.98 0.14
CA ILE A 11 5.14 1.71 -0.17
C ILE A 11 5.00 0.52 -1.12
N GLU A 12 3.79 0.00 -1.21
CA GLU A 12 3.45 -1.15 -2.04
C GLU A 12 2.56 -0.76 -3.20
N THR A 13 2.64 -1.52 -4.29
CA THR A 13 1.74 -1.40 -5.44
C THR A 13 1.51 -2.77 -6.04
N VAL A 14 0.27 -3.05 -6.43
CA VAL A 14 -0.10 -4.34 -7.03
C VAL A 14 -0.69 -4.09 -8.41
N VAL A 15 -0.17 -4.79 -9.41
CA VAL A 15 -0.76 -4.85 -10.75
C VAL A 15 -1.52 -6.15 -10.86
N ILE A 16 -2.82 -6.06 -11.14
CA ILE A 16 -3.72 -7.21 -11.24
C ILE A 16 -4.22 -7.28 -12.69
N PRO A 17 -3.62 -8.16 -13.53
CA PRO A 17 -4.11 -8.39 -14.86
C PRO A 17 -5.44 -9.17 -14.81
N CYS A 18 -6.43 -8.72 -15.56
CA CYS A 18 -7.69 -9.43 -15.75
C CYS A 18 -7.69 -10.12 -17.12
N SER A 19 -8.18 -11.35 -17.16
CA SER A 19 -8.26 -12.17 -18.37
C SER A 19 -9.09 -11.55 -19.51
N ARG A 20 -9.95 -10.56 -19.20
CA ARG A 20 -10.79 -9.85 -20.18
C ARG A 20 -10.15 -8.55 -20.70
N GLY A 21 -8.83 -8.39 -20.57
CA GLY A 21 -8.08 -7.27 -21.14
C GLY A 21 -8.06 -5.99 -20.29
N ARG A 22 -8.67 -6.00 -19.10
CA ARG A 22 -8.54 -4.92 -18.12
C ARG A 22 -7.31 -5.17 -17.25
N THR A 23 -6.57 -4.12 -16.91
CA THR A 23 -5.55 -4.18 -15.86
C THR A 23 -5.94 -3.23 -14.73
N THR A 24 -6.01 -3.73 -13.51
CA THR A 24 -6.26 -2.91 -12.33
C THR A 24 -4.94 -2.68 -11.60
N VAL A 25 -4.69 -1.44 -11.19
CA VAL A 25 -3.53 -1.10 -10.36
C VAL A 25 -4.02 -0.64 -9.00
N CYS A 26 -3.55 -1.30 -7.95
CA CYS A 26 -3.75 -0.87 -6.57
C CYS A 26 -2.57 0.01 -6.17
N VAL A 27 -2.86 1.26 -5.81
CA VAL A 27 -1.89 2.27 -5.40
C VAL A 27 -2.05 2.60 -3.93
N SER A 28 -0.93 2.81 -3.23
CA SER A 28 -0.92 3.34 -1.86
C SER A 28 -0.97 4.87 -1.90
N SER A 29 -1.73 5.48 -0.97
CA SER A 29 -1.85 6.94 -0.85
C SER A 29 -1.04 7.54 0.30
N GLN A 30 -0.52 6.70 1.19
CA GLN A 30 0.22 7.07 2.40
C GLN A 30 1.25 5.99 2.71
N VAL A 31 2.30 6.34 3.45
CA VAL A 31 3.18 5.36 4.10
C VAL A 31 2.51 4.97 5.42
N GLY A 32 2.06 3.73 5.57
CA GLY A 32 1.24 3.34 6.73
C GLY A 32 -0.15 3.99 6.72
N CYS A 33 -0.91 3.85 7.82
CA CYS A 33 -2.24 4.46 7.97
C CYS A 33 -2.61 4.70 9.44
N ALA A 34 -2.98 5.93 9.79
CA ALA A 34 -3.30 6.34 11.17
C ALA A 34 -4.69 5.89 11.67
N MET A 35 -5.53 5.33 10.79
CA MET A 35 -6.91 4.95 11.13
C MET A 35 -6.99 3.78 12.12
N ASN A 36 -5.89 3.05 12.34
CA ASN A 36 -5.76 1.95 13.30
C ASN A 36 -6.88 0.88 13.20
N CYS A 37 -7.31 0.58 11.97
CA CYS A 37 -8.34 -0.43 11.74
C CYS A 37 -7.81 -1.83 12.13
N GLN A 38 -8.46 -2.47 13.10
CA GLN A 38 -8.01 -3.74 13.68
C GLN A 38 -7.96 -4.91 12.70
N PHE A 39 -8.59 -4.81 11.53
CA PHE A 39 -8.55 -5.85 10.49
C PHE A 39 -7.53 -5.54 9.37
N CYS A 40 -7.00 -4.31 9.31
CA CYS A 40 -6.11 -3.89 8.25
C CYS A 40 -4.65 -4.10 8.67
N TYR A 41 -3.86 -4.84 7.89
CA TYR A 41 -2.45 -5.06 8.21
C TYR A 41 -1.68 -3.73 8.26
N THR A 42 -1.87 -2.86 7.25
CA THR A 42 -1.30 -1.51 7.23
C THR A 42 -1.78 -0.65 8.40
N GLY A 43 -3.03 -0.83 8.85
CA GLY A 43 -3.59 -0.10 9.98
C GLY A 43 -3.07 -0.58 11.35
N ARG A 44 -2.80 -1.88 11.49
CA ARG A 44 -2.12 -2.44 12.67
C ARG A 44 -0.66 -1.98 12.75
N HIS A 45 -0.05 -1.75 11.58
CA HIS A 45 1.26 -1.12 11.44
C HIS A 45 1.11 0.40 11.48
N CYS A 46 0.32 0.89 12.45
CA CYS A 46 0.22 2.30 12.77
C CYS A 46 1.66 2.84 12.86
N LEU A 47 1.97 3.87 12.05
CA LEU A 47 3.26 4.52 12.10
C LEU A 47 3.57 4.85 13.55
N LEU A 48 4.49 4.09 14.15
CA LEU A 48 5.17 4.46 15.37
C LEU A 48 6.11 5.60 14.98
N LEU A 49 5.59 6.81 15.05
CA LEU A 49 6.33 7.98 15.47
C LEU A 49 5.84 8.34 16.87
#